data_AF-A0A382AY80-F1
#
_entry.id   AF-A0A382AY80-F1
#
_cell.length_a   1.000
_cell.length_b   1.000
_cell.length_c   1.000
_cell.angle_alpha   90.00
_cell.angle_beta   90.00
_cell.angle_gamma   90.00
#
_symmetry.space_group_name_H-M   'P 1'
#
loop_
_entity.id
_entity.type
_entity.pdbx_description
1 polymer ?
#
loop_
_entity_poly.entity_id
_entity_poly.type
_entity_poly.pdbx_seq_one_letter_code
_entity_poly.pdbx_strand_id
1 'polypeptide(L)'
;MSQKNSQLIKILEKFPDQNPNPVLRFSEQGALMYYNESSKNLVDEWRIKLNEKPDQKILDNFLFLKKDNSINTFEVIAKNKTYRLKAVYVEEINCINLYGSDITAKKVIDKFPDQNPNPVMRVSREGKLTYFNDASSRIIQHYHLALGQLISGPLVDLIGKTAITEDI
;
A
#
# COMPACT_ATOMS: atom_id res chain seq x y z
N MET A 1 -31.57 -25.49 13.90
CA MET A 1 -30.09 -25.49 13.69
C MET A 1 -29.44 -26.01 14.96
N SER A 2 -28.44 -26.91 14.88
CA SER A 2 -27.79 -27.46 16.08
C SER A 2 -26.87 -26.42 16.74
N GLN A 3 -26.76 -26.45 18.07
CA GLN A 3 -25.87 -25.60 18.86
C GLN A 3 -24.40 -25.64 18.37
N LYS A 4 -24.00 -26.78 17.81
CA LYS A 4 -22.67 -27.04 17.25
C LYS A 4 -22.44 -26.25 15.96
N ASN A 5 -23.46 -26.10 15.11
CA ASN A 5 -23.36 -25.31 13.87
C ASN A 5 -23.27 -23.81 14.19
N SER A 6 -23.99 -23.32 15.19
CA SER A 6 -23.87 -21.93 15.64
C SER A 6 -22.51 -21.61 16.27
N GLN A 7 -21.88 -22.56 16.96
CA GLN A 7 -20.51 -22.40 17.47
C GLN A 7 -19.47 -22.38 16.34
N LEU A 8 -19.60 -23.26 15.34
CA LEU A 8 -18.72 -23.29 14.16
C LEU A 8 -18.79 -21.98 13.36
N ILE A 9 -19.99 -21.42 13.17
CA ILE A 9 -20.18 -20.12 12.50
C ILE A 9 -19.47 -19.02 13.28
N LYS A 10 -19.64 -18.96 14.61
CA LYS A 10 -18.94 -17.96 15.46
C LYS A 10 -17.42 -18.10 15.43
N ILE A 11 -16.87 -19.31 15.28
CA ILE A 11 -15.43 -19.53 15.17
C ILE A 11 -14.92 -19.05 13.80
N LEU A 12 -15.65 -19.33 12.72
CA LEU A 12 -15.30 -18.90 11.37
C LEU A 12 -15.41 -17.38 11.21
N GLU A 13 -16.37 -16.74 11.86
CA GLU A 13 -16.48 -15.27 11.94
C GLU A 13 -15.30 -14.63 12.67
N LYS A 14 -14.68 -15.35 13.63
CA LYS A 14 -13.50 -14.88 14.39
C LYS A 14 -12.16 -15.22 13.74
N PHE A 15 -12.14 -16.04 12.71
CA PHE A 15 -10.90 -16.40 12.01
C PHE A 15 -10.09 -15.17 11.53
N PRO A 16 -10.73 -14.09 11.04
CA PRO A 16 -10.02 -12.86 10.69
C PRO A 16 -9.47 -12.06 11.88
N ASP A 17 -9.87 -12.35 13.12
CA ASP A 17 -9.37 -11.65 14.33
C ASP A 17 -7.87 -11.91 14.56
N GLN A 18 -7.36 -13.05 14.10
CA GLN A 18 -5.94 -13.40 14.19
C GLN A 18 -5.10 -12.83 13.04
N ASN A 19 -5.74 -12.24 12.03
CA ASN A 19 -5.02 -11.63 10.92
C ASN A 19 -4.37 -10.33 11.40
N PRO A 20 -3.02 -10.20 11.35
CA PRO A 20 -2.36 -8.95 11.74
C PRO A 20 -2.72 -7.79 10.80
N ASN A 21 -3.27 -8.08 9.63
CA ASN A 21 -3.71 -7.08 8.67
C ASN A 21 -5.19 -6.69 8.86
N PRO A 22 -5.57 -5.46 8.46
CA PRO A 22 -6.97 -5.04 8.50
C PRO A 22 -7.86 -5.98 7.68
N VAL A 23 -8.95 -6.43 8.29
CA VAL A 23 -10.05 -7.11 7.62
C VAL A 23 -11.35 -6.40 8.00
N LEU A 24 -12.15 -6.03 7.00
CA LEU A 24 -13.49 -5.47 7.19
C LEU A 24 -14.48 -6.21 6.30
N ARG A 25 -15.73 -6.29 6.74
CA ARG A 25 -16.84 -6.82 5.95
C ARG A 25 -17.97 -5.81 5.91
N PHE A 26 -18.47 -5.57 4.71
CA PHE A 26 -19.61 -4.71 4.45
C PHE A 26 -20.77 -5.54 3.87
N SER A 27 -21.99 -5.12 4.16
CA SER A 27 -23.16 -5.60 3.42
C SER A 27 -23.10 -5.16 1.96
N GLU A 28 -23.91 -5.76 1.10
CA GLU A 28 -24.06 -5.31 -0.28
C GLU A 28 -24.52 -3.84 -0.41
N GLN A 29 -25.17 -3.29 0.62
CA GLN A 29 -25.55 -1.87 0.70
C GLN A 29 -24.45 -0.98 1.28
N GLY A 30 -23.29 -1.54 1.68
CA GLY A 30 -22.15 -0.80 2.21
C GLY A 30 -22.19 -0.52 3.71
N ALA A 31 -23.02 -1.23 4.48
CA ALA A 31 -23.02 -1.11 5.94
C ALA A 31 -21.96 -2.02 6.56
N LEU A 32 -21.16 -1.51 7.50
CA LEU A 32 -20.09 -2.26 8.16
C LEU A 32 -20.68 -3.38 9.04
N MET A 33 -20.44 -4.64 8.67
CA MET A 33 -20.95 -5.81 9.40
C MET A 33 -19.94 -6.36 10.40
N TYR A 34 -18.64 -6.23 10.10
CA TYR A 34 -17.56 -6.76 10.92
C TYR A 34 -16.25 -6.03 10.60
N TYR A 35 -15.37 -5.94 11.60
CA TYR A 35 -13.98 -5.55 11.42
C TYR A 35 -13.11 -6.22 12.50
N ASN A 36 -11.86 -6.56 12.17
CA ASN A 36 -10.90 -7.05 13.15
C ASN A 36 -10.15 -5.92 13.86
N GLU A 37 -9.37 -6.24 14.89
CA GLU A 37 -8.61 -5.26 15.68
C GLU A 37 -7.67 -4.38 14.84
N SER A 38 -6.99 -4.97 13.84
CA SER A 38 -6.10 -4.23 12.95
C SER A 38 -6.81 -3.19 12.06
N SER A 39 -8.13 -3.30 11.91
CA SER A 39 -8.96 -2.33 11.16
C SER A 39 -9.37 -1.12 11.99
N LYS A 40 -9.13 -1.08 13.31
CA LYS A 40 -9.60 0.01 14.19
C LYS A 40 -9.21 1.40 13.68
N ASN A 41 -7.98 1.58 13.18
CA ASN A 41 -7.54 2.88 12.67
C ASN A 41 -8.37 3.32 11.45
N LEU A 42 -8.75 2.41 10.56
CA LEU A 42 -9.60 2.71 9.41
C LEU A 42 -11.02 3.05 9.85
N VAL A 43 -11.58 2.28 10.78
CA VAL A 43 -12.93 2.49 11.32
C VAL A 43 -13.04 3.84 12.05
N ASP A 44 -12.05 4.18 12.87
CA ASP A 44 -11.94 5.46 13.56
C ASP A 44 -11.84 6.63 12.57
N GLU A 45 -10.99 6.49 11.53
CA GLU A 45 -10.77 7.51 10.50
C GLU A 45 -12.06 7.76 9.69
N TRP A 46 -12.77 6.70 9.32
CA TRP A 46 -14.05 6.79 8.61
C TRP A 46 -15.21 7.18 9.52
N ARG A 47 -15.00 7.20 10.85
CA ARG A 47 -15.98 7.56 11.87
C ARG A 47 -17.27 6.73 11.80
N ILE A 48 -17.12 5.43 11.56
CA ILE A 48 -18.24 4.50 11.43
C ILE A 48 -18.27 3.48 12.57
N LYS A 49 -19.47 2.98 12.87
CA LYS A 49 -19.69 1.83 13.75
C LYS A 49 -20.27 0.66 12.96
N LEU A 50 -20.45 -0.48 13.63
CA LEU A 50 -21.20 -1.59 13.07
C LEU A 50 -22.62 -1.12 12.67
N ASN A 51 -23.07 -1.59 11.52
CA ASN A 51 -24.31 -1.23 10.82
C ASN A 51 -24.38 0.19 10.26
N GLU A 52 -23.29 0.96 10.32
CA GLU A 52 -23.19 2.27 9.67
C GLU A 52 -22.41 2.18 8.35
N LYS A 53 -22.53 3.22 7.52
CA LYS A 53 -21.83 3.32 6.23
C LYS A 53 -20.78 4.42 6.29
N PRO A 54 -19.62 4.24 5.65
CA PRO A 54 -18.67 5.33 5.45
C PRO A 54 -19.23 6.34 4.45
N ASP A 55 -18.49 7.42 4.23
CA ASP A 55 -18.86 8.41 3.23
C ASP A 55 -18.91 7.82 1.81
N GLN A 56 -19.53 8.56 0.89
CA GLN A 56 -19.72 8.10 -0.48
C GLN A 56 -18.37 7.86 -1.20
N LYS A 57 -17.34 8.64 -0.89
CA LYS A 57 -16.01 8.51 -1.52
C LYS A 57 -15.39 7.14 -1.22
N ILE A 58 -15.56 6.63 -0.01
CA ILE A 58 -15.10 5.29 0.35
C ILE A 58 -15.97 4.23 -0.33
N LEU A 59 -17.30 4.39 -0.29
CA LEU A 59 -18.26 3.46 -0.89
C LEU A 59 -18.06 3.27 -2.41
N ASP A 60 -17.73 4.35 -3.12
CA ASP A 60 -17.49 4.35 -4.57
C ASP A 60 -16.35 3.41 -4.99
N ASN A 61 -15.45 3.04 -4.06
CA ASN A 61 -14.37 2.10 -4.34
C ASN A 61 -14.83 0.65 -4.42
N PHE A 62 -16.00 0.27 -3.89
CA PHE A 62 -16.35 -1.15 -3.81
C PHE A 62 -17.83 -1.49 -4.01
N LEU A 63 -18.76 -0.55 -3.91
CA LEU A 63 -20.19 -0.87 -4.11
C LEU A 63 -20.53 -1.32 -5.54
N PHE A 64 -19.73 -0.92 -6.54
CA PHE A 64 -19.96 -1.33 -7.93
C PHE A 64 -19.60 -2.80 -8.20
N LEU A 65 -18.83 -3.46 -7.32
CA LEU A 65 -18.30 -4.80 -7.54
C LEU A 65 -19.38 -5.88 -7.66
N LYS A 66 -20.55 -5.65 -7.05
CA LYS A 66 -21.71 -6.53 -7.20
C LYS A 66 -22.12 -6.76 -8.65
N LYS A 67 -21.90 -5.77 -9.53
CA LYS A 67 -22.36 -5.83 -10.93
C LYS A 67 -21.52 -6.71 -11.83
N ASP A 68 -20.29 -7.03 -11.44
CA ASP A 68 -19.29 -7.62 -12.37
C ASP A 68 -18.42 -8.71 -11.71
N ASN A 69 -18.76 -9.16 -10.49
CA ASN A 69 -17.96 -10.07 -9.67
C ASN A 69 -16.47 -9.67 -9.58
N SER A 70 -16.22 -8.37 -9.69
CA SER A 70 -14.89 -7.82 -9.89
C SER A 70 -14.19 -7.56 -8.56
N ILE A 71 -12.87 -7.42 -8.63
CA ILE A 71 -12.01 -7.05 -7.52
C ILE A 71 -11.56 -5.62 -7.77
N ASN A 72 -11.56 -4.79 -6.73
CA ASN A 72 -10.90 -3.48 -6.80
C ASN A 72 -9.81 -3.37 -5.73
N THR A 73 -8.75 -2.63 -6.06
CA THR A 73 -7.68 -2.30 -5.11
C THR A 73 -7.48 -0.81 -5.08
N PHE A 74 -7.54 -0.21 -3.89
CA PHE A 74 -7.41 1.22 -3.69
C PHE A 74 -6.58 1.51 -2.43
N GLU A 75 -6.11 2.75 -2.29
CA GLU A 75 -5.27 3.15 -1.17
C GLU A 75 -5.96 4.23 -0.33
N VAL A 76 -5.82 4.12 0.98
CA VAL A 76 -6.39 5.07 1.95
C VAL A 76 -5.36 5.42 3.01
N ILE A 77 -5.53 6.57 3.65
CA ILE A 77 -4.69 7.02 4.75
C ILE A 77 -5.54 7.01 6.03
N ALA A 78 -5.01 6.45 7.10
CA ALA A 78 -5.63 6.50 8.43
C ALA A 78 -4.55 6.51 9.53
N LYS A 79 -4.66 7.44 10.50
CA LYS A 79 -3.65 7.67 11.57
C LYS A 79 -2.20 7.61 11.08
N ASN A 80 -1.87 8.39 10.04
CA ASN A 80 -0.54 8.49 9.42
C ASN A 80 0.00 7.20 8.78
N LYS A 81 -0.83 6.17 8.63
CA LYS A 81 -0.50 4.96 7.87
C LYS A 81 -1.20 4.99 6.53
N THR A 82 -0.51 4.51 5.50
CA THR A 82 -1.14 4.23 4.20
C THR A 82 -1.47 2.75 4.11
N TYR A 83 -2.74 2.45 3.87
CA TYR A 83 -3.23 1.10 3.63
C TYR A 83 -3.57 0.91 2.17
N ARG A 84 -3.20 -0.24 1.62
CA ARG A 84 -3.77 -0.76 0.38
C ARG A 84 -4.91 -1.70 0.73
N LEU A 85 -6.11 -1.39 0.28
CA LEU A 85 -7.32 -2.17 0.50
C LEU A 85 -7.69 -2.91 -0.78
N LYS A 86 -7.86 -4.24 -0.68
CA LYS A 86 -8.42 -5.10 -1.73
C LYS A 86 -9.87 -5.42 -1.39
N ALA A 87 -10.79 -4.93 -2.20
CA ALA A 87 -12.21 -5.22 -2.11
C ALA A 87 -12.59 -6.43 -2.95
N VAL A 88 -13.34 -7.36 -2.35
CA VAL A 88 -13.81 -8.60 -3.00
C VAL A 88 -15.27 -8.82 -2.63
N TYR A 89 -16.14 -8.91 -3.64
CA TYR A 89 -17.53 -9.33 -3.45
C TYR A 89 -17.58 -10.86 -3.25
N VAL A 90 -18.41 -11.31 -2.31
CA VAL A 90 -18.64 -12.73 -2.01
C VAL A 90 -20.12 -13.01 -2.21
N GLU A 91 -20.44 -13.68 -3.32
CA GLU A 91 -21.81 -13.90 -3.80
C GLU A 91 -22.62 -14.80 -2.85
N GLU A 92 -21.99 -15.82 -2.27
CA GLU A 92 -22.65 -16.82 -1.42
C GLU A 92 -23.26 -16.23 -0.14
N ILE A 93 -22.74 -15.09 0.30
CA ILE A 93 -23.18 -14.40 1.53
C ILE A 93 -23.52 -12.93 1.31
N ASN A 94 -23.65 -12.49 0.04
CA ASN A 94 -24.03 -11.13 -0.38
C ASN A 94 -23.30 -10.02 0.40
N CYS A 95 -21.97 -10.16 0.51
CA CYS A 95 -21.14 -9.25 1.28
C CYS A 95 -19.90 -8.83 0.50
N ILE A 96 -19.28 -7.74 0.93
CA ILE A 96 -18.02 -7.24 0.39
C ILE A 96 -16.97 -7.30 1.49
N ASN A 97 -15.90 -8.05 1.28
CA ASN A 97 -14.76 -8.06 2.20
C ASN A 97 -13.69 -7.07 1.71
N LEU A 98 -13.15 -6.28 2.63
CA LEU A 98 -11.95 -5.48 2.42
C LEU A 98 -10.79 -6.11 3.17
N TYR A 99 -9.72 -6.43 2.44
CA TYR A 99 -8.47 -6.91 2.99
C TYR A 99 -7.42 -5.81 2.86
N GLY A 100 -6.88 -5.36 3.99
CA GLY A 100 -5.88 -4.31 4.04
C GLY A 100 -4.45 -4.83 4.09
N SER A 101 -3.51 -3.98 3.70
CA SER A 101 -2.09 -4.17 3.95
C SER A 101 -1.47 -2.80 4.23
N ASP A 102 -0.73 -2.68 5.33
CA ASP A 102 0.03 -1.46 5.64
C ASP A 102 1.21 -1.34 4.65
N ILE A 103 1.17 -0.33 3.79
CA ILE A 103 2.20 -0.04 2.79
C ILE A 103 3.00 1.22 3.14
N THR A 104 2.91 1.69 4.38
CA THR A 104 3.54 2.95 4.82
C THR A 104 5.04 2.90 4.61
N ALA A 105 5.72 1.86 5.09
CA ALA A 105 7.16 1.71 4.95
C ALA A 105 7.59 1.70 3.47
N LYS A 106 6.83 1.00 2.61
CA LYS A 106 7.08 0.98 1.17
C LYS A 106 7.01 2.39 0.57
N LYS A 107 5.96 3.15 0.90
CA LYS A 107 5.81 4.54 0.42
C LYS A 107 6.88 5.47 0.96
N VAL A 108 7.31 5.29 2.21
CA VAL A 108 8.39 6.11 2.79
C VAL A 108 9.69 5.83 2.08
N ILE A 109 10.06 4.57 1.82
CA ILE A 109 11.28 4.22 1.08
C ILE A 109 11.27 4.81 -0.34
N ASP A 110 10.11 4.78 -1.00
CA ASP A 110 9.96 5.35 -2.35
C ASP A 110 10.12 6.88 -2.35
N LYS A 111 9.62 7.58 -1.30
CA LYS A 111 9.67 9.05 -1.18
C LYS A 111 10.88 9.61 -0.42
N PHE A 112 11.61 8.78 0.33
CA PHE A 112 12.73 9.19 1.16
C PHE A 112 13.81 9.95 0.36
N PRO A 113 14.14 9.55 -0.88
CA PRO A 113 15.11 10.28 -1.68
C PRO A 113 14.60 11.68 -2.09
N ASP A 114 13.31 11.82 -2.44
CA ASP A 114 12.72 13.09 -2.92
C ASP A 114 12.62 14.12 -1.79
N GLN A 115 12.33 13.70 -0.55
CA GLN A 115 12.20 14.62 0.59
C GLN A 115 13.51 14.94 1.30
N ASN A 116 14.62 14.34 0.87
CA ASN A 116 15.93 14.63 1.46
C ASN A 116 16.42 16.00 0.96
N PRO A 117 16.67 16.99 1.85
CA PRO A 117 17.17 18.31 1.44
C PRO A 117 18.61 18.24 0.90
N ASN A 118 19.33 17.14 1.15
CA ASN A 118 20.66 16.92 0.60
C ASN A 118 20.59 16.16 -0.73
N PRO A 119 21.56 16.37 -1.64
CA PRO A 119 21.65 15.61 -2.88
C PRO A 119 21.67 14.09 -2.66
N VAL A 120 20.73 13.38 -3.29
CA VAL A 120 20.67 11.92 -3.36
C VAL A 120 20.65 11.50 -4.82
N MET A 121 21.63 10.69 -5.22
CA MET A 121 21.69 10.05 -6.53
C MET A 121 21.80 8.54 -6.35
N ARG A 122 21.17 7.77 -7.23
CA ARG A 122 21.31 6.29 -7.28
C ARG A 122 21.97 5.90 -8.58
N VAL A 123 22.92 4.97 -8.49
CA VAL A 123 23.68 4.45 -9.62
C VAL A 123 23.50 2.94 -9.66
N SER A 124 23.29 2.38 -10.86
CA SER A 124 23.24 0.93 -11.06
C SER A 124 24.61 0.29 -10.86
N ARG A 125 24.68 -1.04 -10.83
CA ARG A 125 25.95 -1.77 -10.76
C ARG A 125 26.85 -1.46 -11.96
N GLU A 126 26.25 -1.25 -13.12
CA GLU A 126 26.93 -0.88 -14.36
C GLU A 126 27.35 0.60 -14.41
N GLY A 127 27.20 1.34 -13.31
CA GLY A 127 27.60 2.75 -13.23
C GLY A 127 26.60 3.73 -13.86
N LYS A 128 25.37 3.31 -14.18
CA LYS A 128 24.36 4.19 -14.80
C LYS A 128 23.54 4.95 -13.77
N LEU A 129 23.32 6.24 -13.97
CA LEU A 129 22.42 7.04 -13.12
C LEU A 129 20.98 6.52 -13.27
N THR A 130 20.37 6.06 -12.17
CA THR A 130 19.01 5.48 -12.16
C THR A 130 17.99 6.39 -11.50
N TYR A 131 18.44 7.32 -10.67
CA TYR A 131 17.59 8.28 -9.98
C TYR A 131 18.43 9.45 -9.44
N PHE A 132 17.85 10.64 -9.36
CA PHE A 132 18.35 11.75 -8.56
C PHE A 132 17.19 12.58 -8.01
N ASN A 133 17.38 13.18 -6.82
CA ASN A 133 16.39 14.09 -6.24
C ASN A 133 16.59 15.55 -6.69
N ASP A 134 15.62 16.43 -6.41
CA ASP A 134 15.68 17.84 -6.79
C ASP A 134 16.93 18.56 -6.25
N ALA A 135 17.36 18.24 -5.03
CA ALA A 135 18.57 18.79 -4.42
C ALA A 135 19.85 18.47 -5.23
N SER A 136 19.85 17.38 -6.02
CA SER A 136 20.96 17.00 -6.89
C SER A 136 21.01 17.79 -8.21
N SER A 137 20.00 18.60 -8.53
CA SER A 137 19.87 19.27 -9.85
C SER A 137 21.13 20.05 -10.27
N ARG A 138 21.79 20.74 -9.34
CA ARG A 138 23.04 21.47 -9.63
C ARG A 138 24.17 20.53 -10.01
N ILE A 139 24.26 19.37 -9.39
CA ILE A 139 25.27 18.34 -9.69
C ILE A 139 24.97 17.74 -11.08
N ILE A 140 23.70 17.39 -11.33
CA ILE A 140 23.26 16.85 -12.62
C ILE A 140 23.59 17.81 -13.77
N GLN A 141 23.29 19.10 -13.60
CA GLN A 141 23.57 20.12 -14.62
C GLN A 141 25.06 20.35 -14.82
N HIS A 142 25.83 20.46 -13.73
CA HIS A 142 27.27 20.75 -13.80
C HIS A 142 28.05 19.64 -14.49
N TYR A 143 27.69 18.37 -14.25
CA TYR A 143 28.36 17.21 -14.85
C TYR A 143 27.64 16.67 -16.10
N HIS A 144 26.59 17.36 -16.58
CA HIS A 144 25.80 16.96 -17.75
C HIS A 144 25.30 15.50 -17.68
N LEU A 145 24.87 15.07 -16.49
CA LEU A 145 24.39 13.71 -16.27
C LEU A 145 22.95 13.55 -16.74
N ALA A 146 22.58 12.35 -17.17
CA ALA A 146 21.20 12.01 -17.50
C ALA A 146 20.85 10.60 -17.01
N LEU A 147 19.55 10.38 -16.77
CA LEU A 147 19.05 9.05 -16.39
C LEU A 147 19.38 8.02 -17.48
N GLY A 148 19.83 6.85 -17.06
CA GLY A 148 20.25 5.76 -17.92
C GLY A 148 21.67 5.91 -18.52
N GLN A 149 22.34 7.03 -18.30
CA GLN A 149 23.72 7.24 -18.76
C GLN A 149 24.73 6.86 -17.68
N LEU A 150 25.92 6.44 -18.13
CA LEU A 150 27.06 6.22 -17.25
C LEU A 150 27.40 7.53 -16.53
N ILE A 151 27.64 7.44 -15.22
CA ILE A 151 28.23 8.56 -14.48
C ILE A 151 29.61 8.84 -15.09
N SER A 152 29.95 10.12 -15.21
CA SER A 152 31.19 10.58 -15.82
C SER A 152 31.92 11.58 -14.92
N GLY A 153 33.18 11.85 -15.23
CA GLY A 153 34.01 12.81 -14.49
C GLY A 153 34.44 12.32 -13.10
N PRO A 154 34.80 13.23 -12.18
CA PRO A 154 35.35 12.90 -10.86
C PRO A 154 34.39 12.10 -9.96
N LEU A 155 33.10 12.06 -10.29
CA LEU A 155 32.10 11.30 -9.54
C LEU A 155 32.30 9.79 -9.68
N VAL A 156 32.93 9.32 -10.76
CA VAL A 156 33.22 7.89 -10.99
C VAL A 156 34.08 7.33 -9.85
N ASP A 157 35.04 8.10 -9.36
CA ASP A 157 35.97 7.67 -8.30
C ASP A 157 35.27 7.51 -6.93
N LEU A 158 34.10 8.13 -6.75
CA LEU A 158 33.30 8.07 -5.52
C LEU A 158 32.35 6.87 -5.49
N ILE A 159 32.03 6.30 -6.65
CA ILE A 159 31.25 5.06 -6.79
C ILE A 159 32.26 3.93 -6.62
N GLY A 160 32.52 3.55 -5.37
CA GLY A 160 33.67 2.72 -5.00
C GLY A 160 33.94 1.55 -5.96
N LYS A 161 35.24 1.26 -6.15
CA LYS A 161 35.79 0.19 -7.03
C LYS A 161 35.17 -1.21 -6.87
N THR A 162 34.28 -1.41 -5.89
CA THR A 162 33.53 -2.64 -5.60
C THR A 162 32.22 -2.79 -6.36
N ALA A 163 31.71 -1.76 -7.06
CA ALA A 163 30.49 -1.89 -7.87
C ALA A 163 30.75 -2.28 -9.33
N ILE A 164 31.97 -2.03 -9.83
CA ILE A 164 32.41 -2.34 -11.20
C ILE A 164 33.44 -3.47 -11.11
N THR A 165 32.99 -4.69 -10.86
CA THR A 165 33.79 -5.87 -11.25
C THR A 165 33.46 -6.14 -12.70
N GLU A 166 34.43 -5.90 -13.59
CA GLU A 166 34.42 -6.48 -14.93
C GLU A 166 34.20 -7.99 -14.80
N ASP A 167 33.17 -8.51 -15.47
CA ASP A 167 32.91 -9.95 -15.55
C ASP A 167 34.16 -10.65 -16.11
N ILE A 168 34.72 -11.59 -15.34
CA ILE A 168 35.73 -12.56 -15.79
C ILE A 168 35.03 -13.67 -16.59
#